data_AF-A0A4V6EN56-F1
#
_entry.id   AF-A0A4V6EN56-F1
#
_cell.length_a   1.000
_cell.length_b   1.000
_cell.length_c   1.000
_cell.angle_alpha   90.00
_cell.angle_beta   90.00
_cell.angle_gamma   90.00
#
_symmetry.space_group_name_H-M   'P 1'
#
loop_
_entity.id
_entity.type
_entity.pdbx_description
1 polymer ?
#
loop_
_entity_poly.entity_id
_entity_poly.type
_entity_poly.pdbx_seq_one_letter_code
_entity_poly.pdbx_strand_id
1 'polypeptide(L)'
;MAGEKIFSTSLFGFKKRDVNSYLEKMNREYEEKIRHKEKEIADIKAQYRDIKSKYDELNANINQLQEDRKKIADAIITAQEKAEAIIDEARRQAIDEKKRLEQQVEEEKEKLVDIKQELKGLKYEVVDKLKKYEGELSNIIEE
;
A
#
# COMPACT_ATOMS: atom_id res chain seq x y z
N MET A 1 -49.69 42.32 29.49
CA MET A 1 -51.07 42.82 29.68
C MET A 1 -51.38 42.80 31.17
N ALA A 2 -50.93 43.82 31.90
CA ALA A 2 -51.26 43.99 33.31
C ALA A 2 -52.03 45.31 33.41
N GLY A 3 -53.33 45.24 33.70
CA GLY A 3 -54.18 46.43 33.87
C GLY A 3 -55.57 46.37 33.22
N GLU A 4 -55.83 45.45 32.29
CA GLU A 4 -57.20 45.27 31.76
C GLU A 4 -58.03 44.41 32.72
N LYS A 5 -59.27 44.83 33.00
CA LYS A 5 -60.23 44.07 33.81
C LYS A 5 -60.66 42.82 33.00
N ILE A 6 -59.93 41.71 33.19
CA ILE A 6 -60.15 40.44 32.46
C ILE A 6 -61.54 39.84 32.75
N PHE A 7 -62.10 40.15 33.93
CA PHE A 7 -63.39 39.65 34.37
C PHE A 7 -64.32 40.80 34.77
N SER A 8 -65.56 40.81 34.30
CA SER A 8 -66.59 41.71 34.84
C SER A 8 -67.08 41.24 36.21
N THR A 9 -67.60 42.17 37.03
CA THR A 9 -68.08 41.90 38.40
C THR A 9 -69.61 41.72 38.45
N SER A 10 -70.06 40.74 39.24
CA SER A 10 -71.47 40.46 39.59
C SER A 10 -71.74 40.88 41.04
N LEU A 11 -73.02 40.86 41.48
CA LEU A 11 -73.45 41.17 42.86
C LEU A 11 -72.66 40.40 43.93
N PHE A 12 -72.12 39.22 43.57
CA PHE A 12 -71.17 38.46 44.38
C PHE A 12 -70.02 37.94 43.50
N GLY A 13 -68.90 38.67 43.43
CA GLY A 13 -67.66 38.23 42.79
C GLY A 13 -67.57 38.43 41.27
N PHE A 14 -66.76 37.63 40.58
CA PHE A 14 -66.56 37.73 39.12
C PHE A 14 -67.64 37.01 38.33
N LYS A 15 -67.94 37.51 37.13
CA LYS A 15 -68.91 36.92 36.22
C LYS A 15 -68.37 35.58 35.71
N LYS A 16 -69.03 34.50 36.13
CA LYS A 16 -68.68 33.10 35.79
C LYS A 16 -68.41 32.88 34.29
N ARG A 17 -69.18 33.53 33.41
CA ARG A 17 -69.01 33.45 31.95
C ARG A 17 -67.64 33.95 31.49
N ASP A 18 -67.17 35.07 32.03
CA ASP A 18 -65.90 35.69 31.63
C ASP A 18 -64.72 34.85 32.15
N VAL A 19 -64.84 34.34 33.39
CA VAL A 19 -63.88 33.41 33.98
C VAL A 19 -63.78 32.12 33.16
N ASN A 20 -64.91 31.50 32.82
CA ASN A 20 -64.93 30.28 32.01
C ASN A 20 -64.33 30.52 30.62
N SER A 21 -64.69 31.62 29.94
CA SER A 21 -64.16 31.94 28.61
C SER A 21 -62.64 32.17 28.63
N TYR A 22 -62.12 32.79 29.69
CA TYR A 22 -60.68 32.99 29.85
C TYR A 22 -59.95 31.67 30.14
N LEU A 23 -60.51 30.82 31.01
CA LEU A 23 -59.96 29.49 31.28
C LEU A 23 -59.95 28.61 30.02
N GLU A 24 -61.02 28.64 29.23
CA GLU A 24 -61.07 27.93 27.95
C GLU A 24 -60.02 28.44 26.96
N LYS A 25 -59.87 29.76 26.84
CA LYS A 25 -58.84 30.36 25.97
C LYS A 25 -57.44 29.98 26.44
N MET A 26 -57.17 30.07 27.74
CA MET A 26 -55.89 29.69 28.33
C MET A 26 -55.57 28.20 28.11
N ASN A 27 -56.54 27.32 28.32
CA ASN A 27 -56.36 25.89 28.08
C ASN A 27 -56.04 25.60 26.61
N ARG A 28 -56.74 26.24 25.67
CA ARG A 28 -56.44 26.11 24.23
C ARG A 28 -55.03 26.58 23.90
N GLU A 29 -54.61 27.75 24.42
CA GLU A 29 -53.25 28.26 24.21
C GLU A 29 -52.17 27.32 24.77
N TYR A 30 -52.41 26.70 25.92
CA TYR A 30 -51.49 25.71 26.48
C TYR A 30 -51.48 24.40 25.69
N GLU A 31 -52.65 23.91 25.26
CA GLU A 31 -52.74 22.72 24.41
C GLU A 31 -52.00 22.93 23.09
N GLU A 32 -52.14 24.09 22.45
CA GLU A 32 -51.41 24.43 21.22
C GLU A 32 -49.89 24.48 21.46
N LYS A 33 -49.44 25.10 22.56
CA LYS A 33 -48.01 25.14 22.92
C LYS A 33 -47.44 23.75 23.20
N ILE A 34 -48.19 22.91 23.90
CA ILE A 34 -47.81 21.52 24.18
C ILE A 34 -47.65 20.76 22.87
N ARG A 35 -48.67 20.81 21.98
CA ARG A 35 -48.61 20.15 20.67
C ARG A 35 -47.44 20.64 19.82
N HIS A 36 -47.16 21.95 19.82
CA HIS A 36 -46.03 22.50 19.09
C HIS A 36 -44.70 21.97 19.62
N LYS A 37 -44.53 21.93 20.95
CA LYS A 37 -43.32 21.40 21.59
C LYS A 37 -43.16 19.90 21.36
N GLU A 38 -44.25 19.13 21.39
CA GLU A 38 -44.23 17.70 21.07
C GLU A 38 -43.76 17.44 19.63
N LYS A 39 -44.24 18.25 18.67
CA LYS A 39 -43.78 18.18 17.29
C LYS A 39 -42.30 18.53 17.16
N GLU A 40 -41.85 19.61 17.79
CA GLU A 40 -40.44 20.02 17.79
C GLU A 40 -39.54 18.91 18.39
N ILE A 41 -39.97 18.29 19.49
CA ILE A 41 -39.26 17.15 20.09
C ILE A 41 -39.19 15.96 19.14
N ALA A 42 -40.28 15.66 18.42
CA ALA A 42 -40.30 14.58 17.44
C ALA A 42 -39.33 14.84 16.27
N ASP A 43 -39.32 16.06 15.75
CA ASP A 43 -38.45 16.48 14.65
C ASP A 43 -36.97 16.42 15.08
N ILE A 44 -36.63 16.93 16.27
CA ILE A 44 -35.27 16.88 16.82
C ILE A 44 -34.83 15.42 17.03
N LYS A 45 -35.71 14.55 17.56
CA LYS A 45 -35.38 13.13 17.73
C LYS A 45 -35.12 12.43 16.40
N ALA A 46 -35.86 12.77 15.35
CA ALA A 46 -35.64 12.23 14.02
C ALA A 46 -34.28 12.67 13.46
N GLN A 47 -33.95 13.97 13.55
CA GLN A 47 -32.66 14.49 13.13
C GLN A 47 -31.50 13.88 13.91
N TYR A 48 -31.63 13.73 15.23
CA TYR A 48 -30.61 13.10 16.05
C TYR A 48 -30.32 11.66 15.61
N ARG A 49 -31.37 10.87 15.30
CA ARG A 49 -31.21 9.50 14.82
C ARG A 49 -30.48 9.44 13.48
N ASP A 50 -30.83 10.33 12.55
CA ASP A 50 -30.17 10.40 11.22
C ASP A 50 -28.69 10.76 11.36
N ILE A 51 -28.37 11.79 12.16
CA ILE A 51 -26.99 12.21 12.42
C ILE A 51 -26.21 11.09 13.11
N LYS A 52 -26.81 10.42 14.09
CA LYS A 52 -26.18 9.31 14.80
C LYS A 52 -25.87 8.14 13.86
N SER A 53 -26.81 7.79 12.97
CA SER A 53 -26.59 6.76 11.95
C SER A 53 -25.42 7.11 11.02
N LYS A 54 -25.38 8.34 10.51
CA LYS A 54 -24.28 8.82 9.66
C LYS A 54 -22.94 8.83 10.38
N TYR A 55 -22.94 9.20 11.66
CA TYR A 55 -21.73 9.18 12.50
C TYR A 55 -21.21 7.76 12.69
N ASP A 56 -22.09 6.80 12.98
CA ASP A 56 -21.70 5.41 13.19
C ASP A 56 -21.19 4.77 11.87
N GLU A 57 -21.81 5.08 10.73
CA GLU A 57 -21.33 4.68 9.40
C GLU A 57 -19.94 5.27 9.08
N LEU A 58 -19.75 6.56 9.32
CA LEU A 58 -18.47 7.22 9.07
C LEU A 58 -17.35 6.63 9.94
N ASN A 59 -17.63 6.33 11.20
CA ASN A 59 -16.68 5.66 12.09
C ASN A 59 -16.32 4.26 11.60
N ALA A 60 -17.30 3.48 11.15
CA ALA A 60 -17.04 2.17 10.57
C ALA A 60 -16.13 2.28 9.33
N ASN A 61 -16.41 3.24 8.45
CA ASN A 61 -15.60 3.51 7.26
C ASN A 61 -14.17 3.95 7.62
N ILE A 62 -14.00 4.80 8.63
CA ILE A 62 -12.66 5.21 9.11
C ILE A 62 -11.87 4.01 9.62
N ASN A 63 -12.48 3.13 10.41
CA ASN A 63 -11.82 1.94 10.91
C ASN A 63 -11.38 1.01 9.77
N GLN A 64 -12.25 0.81 8.76
CA GLN A 64 -11.92 0.01 7.58
C GLN A 64 -10.74 0.63 6.81
N LEU A 65 -10.77 1.95 6.56
CA LEU A 65 -9.69 2.65 5.88
C LEU A 65 -8.36 2.56 6.63
N GLN A 66 -8.39 2.60 7.97
CA GLN A 66 -7.19 2.43 8.78
C GLN A 66 -6.62 1.01 8.67
N GLU A 67 -7.47 -0.01 8.63
CA GLU A 67 -7.05 -1.40 8.45
C GLU A 67 -6.45 -1.63 7.05
N ASP A 68 -7.11 -1.10 6.01
CA ASP A 68 -6.64 -1.20 4.63
C ASP A 68 -5.32 -0.47 4.44
N ARG A 69 -5.17 0.73 5.03
CA ARG A 69 -3.91 1.46 5.03
C ARG A 69 -2.79 0.66 5.67
N LYS A 70 -3.06 -0.05 6.78
CA LYS A 70 -2.07 -0.91 7.44
C LYS A 70 -1.66 -2.06 6.52
N LYS A 71 -2.61 -2.77 5.91
CA LYS A 71 -2.33 -3.86 4.96
C LYS A 71 -1.50 -3.40 3.77
N ILE A 72 -1.81 -2.22 3.22
CA ILE A 72 -1.03 -1.63 2.12
C ILE A 72 0.40 -1.31 2.57
N ALA A 73 0.57 -0.72 3.75
CA ALA A 73 1.90 -0.44 4.28
C ALA A 73 2.73 -1.71 4.47
N ASP A 74 2.14 -2.76 5.07
CA ASP A 74 2.79 -4.06 5.27
C ASP A 74 3.19 -4.70 3.93
N ALA A 75 2.33 -4.60 2.92
CA ALA A 75 2.61 -5.10 1.57
C ALA A 75 3.75 -4.33 0.89
N ILE A 76 3.79 -3.00 1.04
CA ILE A 76 4.87 -2.16 0.47
C ILE A 76 6.21 -2.51 1.13
N ILE A 77 6.25 -2.63 2.45
CA ILE A 77 7.47 -3.00 3.19
C ILE A 77 7.95 -4.37 2.71
N THR A 78 7.07 -5.36 2.66
CA THR A 78 7.40 -6.71 2.19
C THR A 78 7.92 -6.69 0.74
N ALA A 79 7.32 -5.88 -0.13
CA ALA A 79 7.75 -5.76 -1.52
C ALA A 79 9.14 -5.13 -1.63
N GLN A 80 9.44 -4.10 -0.82
CA GLN A 80 10.75 -3.47 -0.77
C GLN A 80 11.82 -4.44 -0.27
N GLU A 81 11.58 -5.13 0.84
CA GLU A 81 12.51 -6.12 1.39
C GLU A 81 12.82 -7.24 0.38
N LYS A 82 11.78 -7.75 -0.32
CA LYS A 82 11.97 -8.76 -1.36
C LYS A 82 12.74 -8.23 -2.56
N ALA A 83 12.47 -7.01 -3.00
CA ALA A 83 13.17 -6.40 -4.12
C ALA A 83 14.66 -6.21 -3.79
N GLU A 84 14.98 -5.74 -2.57
CA GLU A 84 16.36 -5.59 -2.11
C GLU A 84 17.06 -6.94 -2.03
N ALA A 85 16.40 -7.98 -1.48
CA ALA A 85 16.95 -9.33 -1.45
C ALA A 85 17.25 -9.89 -2.85
N ILE A 86 16.35 -9.68 -3.82
CA ILE A 86 16.56 -10.10 -5.22
C ILE A 86 17.75 -9.38 -5.84
N ILE A 87 17.88 -8.07 -5.62
CA ILE A 87 19.00 -7.27 -6.15
C ILE A 87 20.33 -7.75 -5.54
N ASP A 88 20.36 -7.98 -4.23
CA ASP A 88 21.56 -8.46 -3.54
C ASP A 88 21.96 -9.86 -3.97
N GLU A 89 20.98 -10.77 -4.14
CA GLU A 89 21.23 -12.11 -4.67
C GLU A 89 21.78 -12.04 -6.10
N ALA A 90 21.15 -11.26 -6.98
CA ALA A 90 21.60 -11.10 -8.36
C ALA A 90 23.02 -10.52 -8.43
N ARG A 91 23.36 -9.57 -7.56
CA ARG A 91 24.73 -9.02 -7.45
C ARG A 91 25.73 -10.07 -7.00
N ARG A 92 25.40 -10.87 -5.98
CA ARG A 92 26.27 -11.97 -5.52
C ARG A 92 26.49 -13.00 -6.62
N GLN A 93 25.42 -13.47 -7.25
CA GLN A 93 25.51 -14.42 -8.37
C GLN A 93 26.34 -13.87 -9.53
N ALA A 94 26.19 -12.59 -9.88
CA ALA A 94 26.99 -11.96 -10.93
C ALA A 94 28.48 -11.88 -10.58
N ILE A 95 28.81 -11.60 -9.32
CA ILE A 95 30.20 -11.58 -8.84
C ILE A 95 30.81 -12.98 -8.86
N ASP A 96 30.07 -13.98 -8.37
CA ASP A 96 30.52 -15.38 -8.34
C ASP A 96 30.72 -15.93 -9.76
N GLU A 97 29.78 -15.65 -10.66
CA GLU A 97 29.88 -16.06 -12.06
C GLU A 97 31.02 -15.37 -12.78
N LYS A 98 31.22 -14.06 -12.54
CA LYS A 98 32.39 -13.34 -13.08
C LYS A 98 33.69 -13.99 -12.63
N LYS A 99 33.82 -14.31 -11.34
CA LYS A 99 35.02 -14.96 -10.79
C LYS A 99 35.24 -16.34 -11.41
N ARG A 100 34.16 -17.11 -11.59
CA ARG A 100 34.20 -18.43 -12.24
C ARG A 100 34.69 -18.32 -13.69
N LEU A 101 34.17 -17.36 -14.44
CA LEU A 101 34.56 -17.11 -15.83
C LEU A 101 36.02 -16.64 -15.92
N GLU A 102 36.46 -15.75 -15.02
CA GLU A 102 37.86 -15.30 -14.97
C GLU A 102 38.82 -16.47 -14.72
N GLN A 103 38.48 -17.38 -13.81
CA GLN A 103 39.27 -18.58 -13.57
C GLN A 103 39.32 -19.50 -14.80
N GLN A 104 38.18 -19.76 -15.44
CA GLN A 104 38.14 -20.58 -16.66
C GLN A 104 38.96 -19.97 -17.80
N VAL A 105 38.91 -18.64 -17.96
CA VAL A 105 39.71 -17.93 -18.96
C VAL A 105 41.20 -18.11 -18.70
N GLU A 106 41.63 -18.07 -17.44
CA GLU A 106 43.04 -18.25 -17.11
C GLU A 106 43.51 -19.70 -17.34
N GLU A 107 42.72 -20.69 -16.92
CA GLU A 107 43.00 -22.11 -17.18
C GLU A 107 43.11 -22.41 -18.69
N GLU A 108 42.24 -21.82 -19.52
CA GLU A 108 42.31 -21.99 -20.97
C GLU A 108 43.50 -21.26 -21.61
N LYS A 109 43.95 -20.13 -21.04
CA LYS A 109 45.18 -19.47 -21.48
C LYS A 109 46.41 -20.32 -21.18
N GLU A 110 46.49 -20.92 -20.01
CA GLU A 110 47.60 -21.82 -19.63
C GLU A 110 47.68 -23.00 -20.62
N LYS A 111 46.56 -23.69 -20.88
CA LYS A 111 46.49 -24.75 -21.89
C LYS A 111 46.93 -24.28 -23.27
N LEU A 112 46.54 -23.07 -23.69
CA LEU A 112 46.94 -22.52 -24.98
C LEU A 112 48.45 -22.29 -25.07
N VAL A 113 49.07 -21.85 -23.97
CA VAL A 113 50.53 -21.68 -23.90
C VAL A 113 51.23 -23.02 -24.02
N ASP A 114 50.76 -24.04 -23.29
CA ASP A 114 51.32 -25.40 -23.34
C ASP A 114 51.23 -25.99 -24.75
N ILE A 115 50.05 -25.94 -25.37
CA ILE A 115 49.85 -26.41 -26.75
C ILE A 115 50.78 -25.68 -27.72
N LYS A 116 50.98 -24.36 -27.58
CA LYS A 116 51.91 -23.60 -28.43
C LYS A 116 53.36 -24.06 -28.25
N GLN A 117 53.77 -24.39 -27.03
CA GLN A 117 55.12 -24.90 -26.77
C GLN A 117 55.31 -26.29 -27.38
N GLU A 118 54.35 -27.19 -27.20
CA GLU A 118 54.35 -28.53 -27.81
C GLU A 118 54.42 -28.45 -29.34
N LEU A 119 53.62 -27.59 -29.96
CA LEU A 119 53.57 -27.40 -31.41
C LEU A 119 54.90 -26.85 -31.94
N LYS A 120 55.56 -25.97 -31.18
CA LYS A 120 56.90 -25.47 -31.50
C LYS A 120 57.94 -26.60 -31.39
N GLY A 121 57.87 -27.42 -30.35
CA GLY A 121 58.72 -28.61 -30.16
C GLY A 121 58.58 -29.59 -31.33
N LEU A 122 57.34 -29.96 -31.66
CA LEU A 122 57.03 -30.85 -32.78
C LEU A 122 57.56 -30.30 -34.11
N LYS A 123 57.42 -28.99 -34.35
CA LYS A 123 57.97 -28.35 -35.54
C LYS A 123 59.50 -28.52 -35.62
N TYR A 124 60.22 -28.34 -34.51
CA TYR A 124 61.67 -28.55 -34.49
C TYR A 124 62.04 -30.01 -34.76
N GLU A 125 61.35 -30.96 -34.15
CA GLU A 125 61.58 -32.39 -34.39
C GLU A 125 61.34 -32.79 -35.85
N VAL A 126 60.28 -32.28 -36.47
CA VAL A 126 59.99 -32.53 -37.89
C VAL A 126 61.10 -31.97 -38.78
N VAL A 127 61.55 -30.73 -38.52
CA VAL A 127 62.64 -30.12 -39.29
C VAL A 127 63.95 -30.88 -39.10
N ASP A 128 64.28 -31.31 -37.88
CA ASP A 128 65.49 -32.10 -37.59
C ASP A 128 65.48 -33.44 -38.33
N LYS A 129 64.34 -34.16 -38.30
CA LYS A 129 64.19 -35.43 -39.03
C LYS A 129 64.29 -35.24 -40.53
N LEU A 130 63.67 -34.20 -41.10
CA LEU A 130 63.78 -33.90 -42.53
C LEU A 130 65.23 -33.61 -42.94
N LYS A 131 65.96 -32.83 -42.15
CA LYS A 131 67.39 -32.56 -42.40
C LYS A 131 68.26 -33.82 -42.31
N LYS A 132 67.97 -34.72 -41.36
CA LYS A 132 68.68 -36.01 -41.26
C LYS A 132 68.45 -36.85 -42.51
N TYR A 133 67.20 -36.99 -42.95
CA TYR A 133 66.89 -37.72 -44.18
C TYR A 133 67.53 -37.08 -45.43
N GLU A 134 67.56 -35.75 -45.52
CA GLU A 134 68.23 -35.03 -46.62
C GLU A 134 69.75 -35.28 -46.65
N GLY A 135 70.40 -35.30 -45.48
CA GLY A 135 71.82 -35.62 -45.34
C GLY A 135 72.12 -37.07 -45.68
N GLU A 136 71.29 -38.01 -45.20
CA GLU A 136 71.40 -39.44 -45.53
C GLU A 136 71.23 -39.68 -47.04
N LEU A 137 70.27 -39.02 -47.69
CA LEU A 137 70.05 -39.11 -49.13
C LEU A 137 71.21 -38.51 -49.93
N SER A 138 71.76 -37.36 -49.51
CA SER A 138 72.91 -36.75 -50.19
C SER A 138 74.13 -37.66 -50.15
N ASN A 139 74.39 -38.32 -49.01
CA ASN A 139 75.49 -39.27 -48.89
C ASN A 139 75.33 -40.52 -49.79
N ILE A 140 74.10 -40.92 -50.10
CA ILE A 140 73.83 -42.06 -51.01
C ILE A 140 74.02 -41.66 -52.48
N ILE A 141 73.91 -40.37 -52.82
CA ILE A 141 74.04 -39.86 -54.19
C ILE A 141 75.50 -39.51 -54.55
N GLU A 142 76.36 -39.30 -53.55
CA GLU A 142 77.80 -39.01 -53.74
C GLU A 142 78.70 -40.27 -53.81
N GLU A 143 78.17 -41.48 -53.58
CA GLU A 143 78.79 -42.77 -53.93
C GLU A 143 78.45 -43.21 -55.37
#